data_AF-A0A8J8NAB9-F1
#
_entry.id   AF-A0A8J8NAB9-F1
#
_cell.length_a   1.000
_cell.length_b   1.000
_cell.length_c   1.000
_cell.angle_alpha   90.00
_cell.angle_beta   90.00
_cell.angle_gamma   90.00
#
_symmetry.space_group_name_H-M   'P 1'
#
loop_
_entity.id
_entity.type
_entity.pdbx_description
1 polymer ?
#
loop_
_entity_poly.entity_id
_entity_poly.type
_entity_poly.pdbx_seq_one_letter_code
_entity_poly.pdbx_strand_id
1 'polypeptide(L)'
;MLKTHADLRREQGLEIPTKGKDSEYIVHEEAIDRERDERVFAPINVPKQISQSLPFKSKQKVKTLNDKIAQDSRRKTNLLEALALPTKRPFKKLFMNEQEKKIHSMVQRLAHLGKVYEKEKQEKRVKHVEGIKKREAKIQEKRDGHTKEQKKIRYRKQQGKASKSANLE
;
A
#
# COMPACT_ATOMS: atom_id res chain seq x y z
N MET A 1 14.07 -49.64 -31.81
CA MET A 1 14.20 -48.45 -30.93
C MET A 1 12.93 -48.35 -30.10
N LEU A 2 13.01 -48.07 -28.80
CA LEU A 2 11.79 -47.78 -28.02
C LEU A 2 11.18 -46.45 -28.50
N LYS A 3 9.86 -46.45 -28.70
CA LYS A 3 9.09 -45.23 -29.05
C LYS A 3 8.93 -44.35 -27.82
N THR A 4 8.84 -43.04 -28.00
CA THR A 4 8.61 -42.11 -26.88
C THR A 4 7.15 -42.16 -26.41
N HIS A 5 6.88 -41.70 -25.19
CA HIS A 5 5.50 -41.57 -24.69
C HIS A 5 4.62 -40.67 -25.60
N ALA A 6 5.21 -39.66 -26.24
CA ALA A 6 4.48 -38.80 -27.17
C ALA A 6 4.10 -39.55 -28.46
N ASP A 7 5.02 -40.38 -28.98
CA ASP A 7 4.77 -41.18 -30.19
C ASP A 7 3.72 -42.26 -29.93
N LEU A 8 3.79 -42.94 -28.78
CA LEU A 8 2.80 -43.95 -28.38
C LEU A 8 1.39 -43.36 -28.25
N ARG A 9 1.27 -42.15 -27.71
CA ARG A 9 -0.03 -41.46 -27.60
C ARG A 9 -0.57 -41.04 -28.95
N ARG A 10 0.28 -40.55 -29.86
CA ARG A 10 -0.12 -40.19 -31.21
C ARG A 10 -0.61 -41.40 -32.01
N GLU A 11 0.08 -42.53 -31.91
CA GLU A 11 -0.32 -43.79 -32.57
C GLU A 11 -1.62 -44.37 -32.01
N GLN A 12 -1.87 -44.20 -30.70
CA GLN A 12 -3.09 -44.67 -30.03
C GLN A 12 -4.23 -43.64 -30.04
N GLY A 13 -4.02 -42.46 -30.63
CA GLY A 13 -5.01 -41.37 -30.63
C GLY A 13 -5.37 -40.84 -29.23
N LEU A 14 -4.46 -40.94 -28.26
CA LEU A 14 -4.66 -40.50 -26.88
C LEU A 14 -4.24 -39.03 -26.70
N GLU A 15 -5.14 -38.22 -26.16
CA GLU A 15 -4.86 -36.82 -25.82
C GLU A 15 -3.92 -36.69 -24.62
N ILE A 16 -3.25 -35.53 -24.51
CA ILE A 16 -2.42 -35.23 -23.35
C ILE A 16 -3.36 -34.85 -22.19
N PRO A 17 -3.33 -35.57 -21.05
CA PRO A 17 -4.21 -35.27 -19.94
C PRO A 17 -3.80 -33.93 -19.34
N THR A 18 -4.63 -32.92 -19.53
CA THR A 18 -4.58 -31.68 -18.76
C THR A 18 -5.47 -31.85 -17.52
N LYS A 19 -5.05 -31.31 -16.37
CA LYS A 19 -5.83 -31.43 -15.10
C LYS A 19 -7.01 -30.45 -15.05
N GLY A 20 -7.46 -29.95 -16.20
CA GLY A 20 -8.56 -28.99 -16.32
C GLY A 20 -8.16 -27.54 -16.01
N LYS A 21 -9.18 -26.67 -15.99
CA LYS A 21 -9.08 -25.22 -15.83
C LYS A 21 -8.37 -24.76 -14.55
N ASP A 22 -8.38 -25.59 -13.51
CA ASP A 22 -7.74 -25.28 -12.22
C ASP A 22 -6.21 -25.43 -12.25
N SER A 23 -5.67 -26.10 -13.27
CA SER A 23 -4.24 -26.39 -13.41
C SER A 23 -3.53 -25.55 -14.46
N GLU A 24 -4.30 -24.89 -15.32
CA GLU A 24 -3.79 -24.01 -16.36
C GLU A 24 -3.59 -22.62 -15.76
N TYR A 25 -2.48 -21.96 -16.12
CA TYR A 25 -2.28 -20.57 -15.73
C TYR A 25 -3.37 -19.72 -16.38
N ILE A 26 -4.24 -19.15 -15.56
CA ILE A 26 -5.17 -18.12 -16.01
C ILE A 26 -4.32 -16.88 -16.29
N VAL A 27 -4.26 -16.47 -17.56
CA VAL A 27 -3.65 -15.20 -17.94
C VAL A 27 -4.52 -14.11 -17.31
N HIS A 28 -3.99 -13.47 -16.26
CA HIS A 28 -4.67 -12.35 -15.62
C HIS A 28 -4.65 -11.17 -16.58
N GLU A 29 -5.77 -10.90 -17.24
CA GLU A 29 -5.97 -9.68 -18.00
C GLU A 29 -6.11 -8.48 -17.03
N GLU A 30 -5.77 -7.26 -17.46
CA GLU A 30 -5.86 -6.02 -16.66
C GLU A 30 -7.26 -5.78 -16.04
N ALA A 31 -8.30 -6.42 -16.59
CA ALA A 31 -9.66 -6.40 -16.05
C ALA A 31 -9.80 -7.27 -14.79
N ILE A 32 -9.15 -8.43 -14.73
CA ILE A 32 -9.16 -9.36 -13.58
C ILE A 32 -8.22 -8.83 -12.47
N ASP A 33 -7.11 -8.19 -12.84
CA ASP A 33 -6.27 -7.48 -11.86
C ASP A 33 -6.97 -6.25 -11.25
N ARG A 34 -7.96 -5.66 -11.96
CA ARG A 34 -8.89 -4.67 -11.41
C ARG A 34 -9.93 -5.29 -10.47
N GLU A 35 -10.30 -6.56 -10.64
CA GLU A 35 -11.20 -7.28 -9.73
C GLU A 35 -10.54 -7.65 -8.40
N ARG A 36 -9.20 -7.54 -8.30
CA ARG A 36 -8.54 -7.54 -6.99
C ARG A 36 -8.82 -6.20 -6.32
N ASP A 37 -9.93 -6.16 -5.59
CA ASP A 37 -10.32 -5.00 -4.78
C ASP A 37 -9.13 -4.46 -3.99
N GLU A 38 -9.01 -3.13 -3.93
CA GLU A 38 -8.01 -2.46 -3.10
C GLU A 38 -8.13 -3.00 -1.67
N ARG A 39 -7.05 -3.63 -1.20
CA ARG A 39 -7.03 -4.23 0.13
C ARG A 39 -7.03 -3.14 1.20
N VAL A 40 -8.22 -2.74 1.64
CA VAL A 40 -8.40 -1.80 2.75
C VAL A 40 -8.51 -2.57 4.06
N PHE A 41 -7.60 -2.31 4.99
CA PHE A 41 -7.63 -2.91 6.32
C PHE A 41 -8.59 -2.18 7.25
N ALA A 42 -9.19 -2.93 8.18
CA ALA A 42 -10.00 -2.34 9.25
C ALA A 42 -9.16 -1.36 10.10
N PRO A 43 -9.78 -0.28 10.61
CA PRO A 43 -9.09 0.65 11.50
C PRO A 43 -8.64 -0.05 12.79
N ILE A 44 -7.56 0.45 13.38
CA ILE A 44 -6.99 -0.10 14.62
C ILE A 44 -8.03 0.01 15.74
N ASN A 45 -8.39 -1.13 16.34
CA ASN A 45 -9.30 -1.20 17.47
C ASN A 45 -8.51 -1.35 18.78
N VAL A 46 -8.48 -0.30 19.60
CA VAL A 46 -7.79 -0.32 20.90
C VAL A 46 -8.78 -0.74 21.99
N PRO A 47 -8.50 -1.81 22.76
CA PRO A 47 -9.35 -2.22 23.88
C PRO A 47 -9.62 -1.08 24.86
N LYS A 48 -10.87 -0.97 25.34
CA LYS A 48 -11.31 0.13 26.22
C LYS A 48 -10.49 0.23 27.51
N GLN A 49 -10.08 -0.92 28.07
CA GLN A 49 -9.24 -0.98 29.27
C GLN A 49 -7.91 -0.25 29.05
N ILE A 50 -7.24 -0.53 27.92
CA ILE A 50 -5.99 0.13 27.54
C ILE A 50 -6.24 1.61 27.27
N SER A 51 -7.31 1.94 26.52
CA SER A 51 -7.66 3.34 26.22
C SER A 51 -7.82 4.22 27.47
N GLN A 52 -8.39 3.65 28.55
CA GLN A 52 -8.58 4.35 29.82
C GLN A 52 -7.29 4.52 30.62
N SER A 53 -6.42 3.51 30.61
CA SER A 53 -5.15 3.48 31.33
C SER A 53 -4.02 4.26 30.64
N LEU A 54 -4.18 4.64 29.36
CA LEU A 54 -3.19 5.44 28.64
C LEU A 54 -2.95 6.82 29.30
N PRO A 55 -1.71 7.34 29.28
CA PRO A 55 -1.41 8.66 29.80
C PRO A 55 -2.13 9.75 28.98
N PHE A 56 -2.41 10.90 29.60
CA PHE A 56 -3.24 11.96 29.02
C PHE A 56 -2.86 12.37 27.59
N LYS A 57 -1.56 12.45 27.28
CA LYS A 57 -1.06 12.83 25.95
C LYS A 57 -1.31 11.77 24.87
N SER A 58 -1.42 10.50 25.26
CA SER A 58 -1.64 9.36 24.36
C SER A 58 -3.09 8.91 24.28
N LYS A 59 -4.00 9.50 25.09
CA LYS A 59 -5.43 9.20 25.01
C LYS A 59 -5.99 9.64 23.66
N GLN A 60 -6.66 8.74 22.98
CA GLN A 60 -7.28 9.01 21.69
C GLN A 60 -8.43 10.01 21.88
N LYS A 61 -8.37 11.15 21.18
CA LYS A 61 -9.43 12.17 21.18
C LYS A 61 -10.57 11.74 20.27
N VAL A 62 -11.27 10.67 20.63
CA VAL A 62 -12.48 10.27 19.89
C VAL A 62 -13.60 11.21 20.32
N LYS A 63 -13.98 12.14 19.43
CA LYS A 63 -15.24 12.88 19.60
C LYS A 63 -16.37 11.90 19.35
N THR A 64 -16.85 11.25 20.41
CA THR A 64 -18.12 10.52 20.34
C THR A 64 -19.20 11.56 20.07
N LEU A 65 -19.77 11.56 18.87
CA LEU A 65 -21.03 12.25 18.58
C LEU A 65 -22.11 11.56 19.41
N ASN A 66 -22.25 12.03 20.64
CA ASN A 66 -23.13 11.41 21.63
C ASN A 66 -24.46 12.16 21.60
N ASP A 67 -25.33 11.78 20.67
CA ASP A 67 -26.68 12.36 20.53
C ASP A 67 -27.51 12.16 21.83
N LYS A 68 -27.11 11.19 22.68
CA LYS A 68 -27.73 10.90 23.98
C LYS A 68 -27.38 11.90 25.08
N ILE A 69 -26.21 12.55 25.03
CA ILE A 69 -25.81 13.54 26.06
C ILE A 69 -26.63 14.84 25.91
N ALA A 70 -27.15 15.11 24.72
CA ALA A 70 -28.01 16.26 24.45
C ALA A 70 -29.51 16.00 24.72
N GLN A 71 -29.88 14.85 25.29
CA GLN A 71 -31.25 14.56 25.71
C GLN A 71 -31.55 15.30 27.02
N ASP A 72 -32.56 16.17 27.00
CA ASP A 72 -33.07 16.81 28.21
C ASP A 72 -33.69 15.73 29.11
N SER A 73 -33.14 15.53 30.31
CA SER A 73 -33.58 14.50 31.27
C SER A 73 -35.09 14.54 31.56
N ARG A 74 -35.73 15.71 31.43
CA ARG A 74 -37.18 15.88 31.61
C ARG A 74 -37.99 15.43 30.40
N ARG A 75 -37.47 15.61 29.18
CA ARG A 75 -38.21 15.39 27.92
C ARG A 75 -37.84 14.09 27.21
N LYS A 76 -36.76 13.42 27.63
CA LYS A 76 -36.20 12.18 27.02
C LYS A 76 -35.84 12.32 25.53
N THR A 77 -35.90 13.53 24.97
CA THR A 77 -35.61 13.86 23.57
C THR A 77 -34.59 15.00 23.51
N ASN A 78 -33.89 15.12 22.38
CA ASN A 78 -32.98 16.24 22.15
C ASN A 78 -33.82 17.52 21.93
N LEU A 79 -33.40 18.66 22.50
CA LEU A 79 -34.11 19.94 22.35
C LEU A 79 -34.35 20.31 20.88
N LEU A 80 -33.38 20.03 20.02
CA LEU A 80 -33.52 20.26 18.58
C LEU A 80 -34.59 19.36 17.96
N GLU A 81 -34.66 18.09 18.38
CA GLU A 81 -35.68 17.13 17.93
C GLU A 81 -37.09 17.50 18.42
N ALA A 82 -37.19 17.98 19.67
CA ALA A 82 -38.45 18.46 20.25
C ALA A 82 -39.00 19.72 19.54
N LEU A 83 -38.11 20.54 18.96
CA LEU A 83 -38.47 21.70 18.15
C LEU A 83 -38.65 21.34 16.66
N ALA A 84 -38.66 20.05 16.30
CA ALA A 84 -38.64 19.55 14.93
C ALA A 84 -37.50 20.14 14.08
N LEU A 85 -36.42 20.59 14.71
CA LEU A 85 -35.23 21.11 14.07
C LEU A 85 -34.25 19.96 13.77
N PRO A 86 -33.56 19.99 12.61
CA PRO A 86 -32.60 18.95 12.26
C PRO A 86 -31.47 18.84 13.30
N THR A 87 -31.33 17.67 13.92
CA THR A 87 -30.31 17.40 14.96
C THR A 87 -28.95 16.99 14.38
N LYS A 88 -28.90 16.62 13.10
CA LYS A 88 -27.68 16.16 12.41
C LYS A 88 -27.24 17.19 11.38
N ARG A 89 -25.94 17.51 11.35
CA ARG A 89 -25.34 18.17 10.18
C ARG A 89 -25.55 17.26 8.95
N PRO A 90 -26.01 17.78 7.80
CA PRO A 90 -25.89 19.17 7.39
C PRO A 90 -27.25 19.87 7.16
N PHE A 91 -27.49 20.95 7.89
CA PHE A 91 -28.44 22.02 7.56
C PHE A 91 -28.31 22.56 6.12
N LYS A 92 -27.30 22.17 5.33
CA LYS A 92 -27.16 22.58 3.93
C LYS A 92 -28.03 21.79 2.96
N LYS A 93 -28.21 20.47 3.14
CA LYS A 93 -28.88 19.64 2.12
C LYS A 93 -30.40 19.84 2.06
N LEU A 94 -31.02 20.18 3.19
CA LEU A 94 -32.47 20.42 3.29
C LEU A 94 -32.89 21.78 2.74
N PHE A 95 -31.97 22.74 2.64
CA PHE A 95 -32.23 24.12 2.21
C PHE A 95 -31.54 24.48 0.89
N MET A 96 -30.88 23.51 0.22
CA MET A 96 -30.22 23.75 -1.06
C MET A 96 -31.21 23.70 -2.22
N ASN A 97 -31.20 24.73 -3.07
CA ASN A 97 -31.92 24.72 -4.33
C ASN A 97 -31.32 23.67 -5.31
N GLU A 98 -32.06 23.22 -6.31
CA GLU A 98 -31.57 22.22 -7.28
C GLU A 98 -30.28 22.63 -7.98
N GLN A 99 -30.15 23.93 -8.30
CA GLN A 99 -28.93 24.48 -8.87
C GLN A 99 -27.75 24.38 -7.89
N GLU A 100 -27.97 24.71 -6.62
CA GLU A 100 -26.94 24.60 -5.59
C GLU A 100 -26.53 23.14 -5.34
N LYS A 101 -27.48 22.20 -5.42
CA LYS A 101 -27.17 20.75 -5.37
C LYS A 101 -26.30 20.33 -6.54
N LYS A 102 -26.58 20.80 -7.76
CA LYS A 102 -25.75 20.54 -8.95
C LYS A 102 -24.34 21.10 -8.79
N ILE A 103 -24.22 22.36 -8.34
CA ILE A 103 -22.93 23.02 -8.08
C ILE A 103 -22.16 22.27 -6.99
N HIS A 104 -22.81 21.94 -5.87
CA HIS A 104 -22.18 21.20 -4.78
C HIS A 104 -21.66 19.83 -5.23
N SER A 105 -22.47 19.09 -5.99
CA SER A 105 -22.07 17.80 -6.56
C SER A 105 -20.88 17.94 -7.51
N MET A 106 -20.88 18.97 -8.36
CA MET A 106 -19.78 19.27 -9.27
C MET A 106 -18.49 19.61 -8.50
N VAL A 107 -18.57 20.50 -7.51
CA VAL A 107 -17.43 20.88 -6.67
C VAL A 107 -16.87 19.67 -5.92
N GLN A 108 -17.74 18.80 -5.39
CA GLN A 108 -17.33 17.58 -4.71
C GLN A 108 -16.58 16.63 -5.64
N ARG A 109 -17.05 16.46 -6.89
CA ARG A 109 -16.35 15.66 -7.90
C ARG A 109 -15.01 16.26 -8.29
N LEU A 110 -14.93 17.57 -8.53
CA LEU A 110 -13.68 18.26 -8.85
C LEU A 110 -12.65 18.14 -7.70
N ALA A 111 -13.10 18.28 -6.46
CA ALA A 111 -12.25 18.09 -5.29
C ALA A 111 -11.74 16.64 -5.17
N HIS A 112 -12.56 15.65 -5.54
CA HIS A 112 -12.14 14.26 -5.58
C HIS A 112 -11.11 14.01 -6.67
N LEU A 113 -11.38 14.47 -7.90
CA LEU A 113 -10.44 14.37 -9.03
C LEU A 113 -9.09 15.03 -8.72
N GLY A 114 -9.10 16.22 -8.11
CA GLY A 114 -7.87 16.90 -7.70
C GLY A 114 -7.05 16.08 -6.69
N LYS A 115 -7.71 15.39 -5.74
CA LYS A 115 -7.03 14.51 -4.77
C LYS A 115 -6.44 13.27 -5.45
N VAL A 116 -7.16 12.66 -6.38
CA VAL A 116 -6.67 11.49 -7.13
C VAL A 116 -5.44 11.87 -7.96
N TYR A 117 -5.50 12.99 -8.68
CA TYR A 117 -4.38 13.48 -9.48
C TYR A 117 -3.11 13.74 -8.65
N GLU A 118 -3.24 14.42 -7.51
CA GLU A 118 -2.08 14.67 -6.64
C GLU A 118 -1.51 13.38 -6.02
N LYS A 119 -2.37 12.38 -5.71
CA LYS A 119 -1.92 11.05 -5.26
C LYS A 119 -1.09 10.35 -6.34
N GLU A 120 -1.61 10.25 -7.57
CA GLU A 120 -0.91 9.62 -8.68
C GLU A 120 0.43 10.29 -9.00
N LYS A 121 0.46 11.63 -8.97
CA LYS A 121 1.68 12.42 -9.17
C LYS A 121 2.71 12.14 -8.07
N GLN A 122 2.28 12.04 -6.82
CA GLN A 122 3.16 11.71 -5.70
C GLN A 122 3.69 10.27 -5.81
N GLU A 123 2.85 9.30 -6.18
CA GLU A 123 3.27 7.92 -6.39
C GLU A 123 4.33 7.80 -7.50
N LYS A 124 4.14 8.50 -8.62
CA LYS A 124 5.14 8.54 -9.71
C LYS A 124 6.48 9.12 -9.22
N ARG A 125 6.44 10.18 -8.41
CA ARG A 125 7.65 10.77 -7.81
C ARG A 125 8.35 9.81 -6.86
N VAL A 126 7.60 9.12 -6.00
CA VAL A 126 8.15 8.12 -5.07
C VAL A 126 8.81 6.98 -5.84
N LYS A 127 8.12 6.40 -6.84
CA LYS A 127 8.68 5.35 -7.71
C LYS A 127 9.96 5.80 -8.42
N HIS A 128 10.00 7.04 -8.91
CA HIS A 128 11.19 7.59 -9.55
C HIS A 128 12.38 7.72 -8.58
N VAL A 129 12.14 8.27 -7.38
CA VAL A 129 13.16 8.42 -6.34
C VAL A 129 13.67 7.06 -5.88
N GLU A 130 12.80 6.08 -5.70
CA GLU A 130 13.19 4.70 -5.39
C GLU A 130 14.05 4.08 -6.50
N GLY A 131 13.70 4.31 -7.76
CA GLY A 131 14.49 3.88 -8.91
C GLY A 131 15.89 4.51 -8.95
N ILE A 132 16.03 5.78 -8.57
CA ILE A 132 17.34 6.43 -8.41
C ILE A 132 18.12 5.81 -7.26
N LYS A 133 17.52 5.71 -6.06
CA LYS A 133 18.17 5.12 -4.88
C LYS A 133 18.68 3.70 -5.13
N LYS A 134 17.90 2.88 -5.84
CA LYS A 134 18.33 1.52 -6.25
C LYS A 134 19.55 1.54 -7.17
N ARG A 135 19.64 2.50 -8.09
CA ARG A 135 20.79 2.66 -8.98
C ARG A 135 22.02 3.15 -8.22
N GLU A 136 21.86 4.13 -7.35
CA GLU A 136 22.92 4.65 -6.49
C GLU A 136 23.50 3.55 -5.58
N ALA A 137 22.63 2.75 -4.96
CA ALA A 137 23.04 1.61 -4.14
C ALA A 137 23.88 0.60 -4.93
N LYS A 138 23.46 0.26 -6.16
CA LYS A 138 24.24 -0.64 -7.05
C LYS A 138 25.60 -0.05 -7.44
N ILE A 139 25.68 1.26 -7.68
CA ILE A 139 26.94 1.93 -7.99
C ILE A 139 27.86 1.92 -6.77
N GLN A 140 27.32 2.20 -5.59
CA GLN A 140 28.09 2.21 -4.35
C GLN A 140 28.61 0.80 -4.01
N GLU A 141 27.78 -0.23 -4.15
CA GLU A 141 28.18 -1.62 -3.96
C GLU A 141 29.35 -2.01 -4.88
N LYS A 142 29.30 -1.63 -6.16
CA LYS A 142 30.40 -1.86 -7.10
C LYS A 142 31.68 -1.12 -6.70
N ARG A 143 31.56 0.15 -6.27
CA ARG A 143 32.71 0.95 -5.80
C ARG A 143 33.34 0.34 -4.55
N ASP A 144 32.53 -0.12 -3.60
CA ASP A 144 33.00 -0.75 -2.38
C ASP A 144 33.66 -2.10 -2.67
N GLY A 145 33.10 -2.89 -3.59
CA GLY A 145 33.70 -4.12 -4.08
C GLY A 145 35.09 -3.88 -4.69
N HIS A 146 35.19 -2.94 -5.62
CA HIS A 146 36.46 -2.58 -6.26
C HIS A 146 37.49 -2.05 -5.25
N THR A 147 37.07 -1.21 -4.29
CA THR A 147 37.94 -0.70 -3.22
C THR A 147 38.49 -1.83 -2.35
N LYS A 148 37.64 -2.81 -1.99
CA LYS A 148 38.04 -3.99 -1.21
C LYS A 148 39.05 -4.85 -1.98
N GLU A 149 38.83 -5.08 -3.27
CA GLU A 149 39.79 -5.82 -4.11
C GLU A 149 41.13 -5.09 -4.25
N GLN A 150 41.12 -3.79 -4.52
CA GLN A 150 42.35 -3.00 -4.57
C GLN A 150 43.11 -3.00 -3.24
N LYS A 151 42.38 -2.97 -2.11
CA LYS A 151 42.99 -3.08 -0.78
C LYS A 151 43.66 -4.45 -0.61
N LYS A 152 42.98 -5.56 -0.97
CA LYS A 152 43.57 -6.91 -0.95
C LYS A 152 44.84 -7.00 -1.82
N ILE A 153 44.81 -6.45 -3.03
CA ILE A 153 45.98 -6.43 -3.93
C ILE A 153 47.14 -5.64 -3.30
N ARG A 154 46.86 -4.46 -2.72
CA ARG A 154 47.88 -3.65 -2.03
C ARG A 154 48.53 -4.39 -0.86
N TYR A 155 47.74 -5.03 0.00
CA TYR A 155 48.26 -5.83 1.11
C TYR A 155 49.14 -7.00 0.63
N ARG A 156 48.70 -7.75 -0.39
CA ARG A 156 49.51 -8.85 -0.97
C ARG A 156 50.84 -8.34 -1.55
N LYS A 157 50.82 -7.20 -2.26
CA LYS A 157 52.04 -6.58 -2.80
C LYS A 157 52.99 -6.11 -1.69
N GLN A 158 52.49 -5.58 -0.57
CA GLN A 158 53.32 -5.19 0.56
C GLN A 158 53.95 -6.40 1.26
N GLN A 159 53.18 -7.47 1.49
CA GLN A 159 53.72 -8.69 2.10
C GLN A 159 54.80 -9.36 1.22
N GLY A 160 54.58 -9.43 -0.10
CA GLY A 160 55.58 -9.98 -1.02
C GLY A 160 56.86 -9.13 -1.16
N LYS A 161 56.79 -7.82 -0.85
CA LYS A 161 57.98 -6.95 -0.76
C LYS A 161 58.70 -7.15 0.57
N ALA A 162 57.97 -7.23 1.69
CA ALA A 162 58.53 -7.46 3.02
C ALA A 162 59.24 -8.83 3.12
N SER A 163 58.70 -9.87 2.48
CA SER A 163 59.33 -11.20 2.44
C SER A 163 60.57 -11.25 1.53
N LYS A 164 60.67 -10.37 0.53
CA LYS A 164 61.86 -10.27 -0.33
C LYS A 164 63.00 -9.49 0.34
N SER A 165 62.69 -8.48 1.14
CA SER A 165 63.68 -7.75 1.93
C SER A 165 64.23 -8.56 3.10
N ALA A 166 63.42 -9.46 3.69
CA ALA A 166 63.86 -10.32 4.80
C ALA A 166 64.75 -11.51 4.39
N ASN A 167 64.85 -11.83 3.09
CA ASN A 167 65.72 -12.88 2.54
C ASN A 167 67.03 -12.31 1.93
N LEU A 168 67.28 -11.01 2.12
CA LEU A 168 68.46 -10.30 1.59
C LEU A 168 69.37 -9.75 2.71
N GLU A 169 69.06 -10.06 3.97
CA GLU A 169 69.97 -9.98 5.14
C GLU A 169 70.44 -11.40 5.48
#